data_AF-A0A7X0Y3D4-F1
#
_entry.id   AF-A0A7X0Y3D4-F1
#
_cell.length_a   1.000
_cell.length_b   1.000
_cell.length_c   1.000
_cell.angle_alpha   90.00
_cell.angle_beta   90.00
_cell.angle_gamma   90.00
#
_symmetry.space_group_name_H-M   'P 1'
#
loop_
_entity.id
_entity.type
_entity.pdbx_description
1 polymer ?
#
loop_
_entity_poly.entity_id
_entity_poly.type
_entity_poly.pdbx_seq_one_letter_code
_entity_poly.pdbx_strand_id
1 'polypeptide(L)'
;MKKRFYGFLLMTLLFSTTLHIPASAATTSPTTSNETADDFVEMFEIANYTAANPYILVSGNTATVMFSTDENAKVSIRGSATYVKTTDYTMDQELTLNRLKESNQLILTVTTEAGVSTSYPITVKTEPKPKHQVLPKIAETSLSSSRRIDS
;
A
#
# COMPACT_ATOMS: atom_id res chain seq x y z
N MET A 1 1.90 -78.60 6.45
CA MET A 1 0.62 -77.94 6.06
C MET A 1 0.59 -76.52 6.59
N LYS A 2 0.49 -75.57 5.66
CA LYS A 2 0.76 -74.12 5.74
C LYS A 2 0.14 -73.37 6.94
N LYS A 3 -0.88 -73.91 7.60
CA LYS A 3 -1.55 -73.32 8.78
C LYS A 3 -0.62 -73.07 9.98
N ARG A 4 0.38 -73.93 10.22
CA ARG A 4 1.34 -73.74 11.34
C ARG A 4 2.38 -72.65 11.06
N PHE A 5 2.68 -72.40 9.77
CA PHE A 5 3.61 -71.35 9.35
C PHE A 5 2.95 -69.97 9.45
N TYR A 6 1.67 -69.84 9.07
CA TYR A 6 0.91 -68.61 9.27
C TYR A 6 0.71 -68.26 10.74
N GLY A 7 0.54 -69.26 11.63
CA GLY A 7 0.48 -69.03 13.07
C GLY A 7 1.80 -68.47 13.63
N PHE A 8 2.93 -69.01 13.17
CA PHE A 8 4.25 -68.51 13.56
C PHE A 8 4.54 -67.12 12.98
N LEU A 9 4.15 -66.88 11.72
CA LEU A 9 4.27 -65.57 11.05
C LEU A 9 3.44 -64.49 11.75
N LEU A 10 2.22 -64.81 12.17
CA LEU A 10 1.33 -63.89 12.90
C LEU A 10 1.87 -63.57 14.30
N MET A 11 2.47 -64.56 14.97
CA MET A 11 3.13 -64.39 16.27
C MET A 11 4.35 -63.45 16.17
N THR A 12 5.21 -63.64 15.16
CA THR A 12 6.33 -62.72 14.91
C THR A 12 5.88 -61.31 14.52
N LEU A 13 4.76 -61.17 13.80
CA LEU A 13 4.22 -59.87 13.43
C LEU A 13 3.70 -59.10 14.66
N LEU A 14 3.01 -59.79 15.58
CA LEU A 14 2.48 -59.18 16.81
C LEU A 14 3.56 -58.72 17.80
N PHE A 15 4.72 -59.40 17.83
CA PHE A 15 5.86 -58.99 18.66
C PHE A 15 6.75 -57.92 18.02
N SER A 16 6.61 -57.66 16.72
CA SER A 16 7.40 -56.63 16.02
C SER A 16 6.90 -55.20 16.24
N THR A 17 5.69 -55.03 16.80
CA THR A 17 5.04 -53.72 16.95
C THR A 17 5.20 -53.08 18.33
N THR A 18 6.06 -53.60 19.21
CA THR A 18 6.34 -53.00 20.52
C THR A 18 7.82 -52.71 20.71
N LEU A 19 8.42 -51.96 19.78
CA LEU A 19 9.48 -51.02 20.15
C LEU A 19 8.87 -49.63 20.26
N HIS A 20 8.30 -49.33 21.43
CA HIS A 20 8.25 -47.95 21.89
C HIS A 20 9.69 -47.56 22.23
N ILE A 21 10.48 -47.20 21.22
CA ILE A 21 11.59 -46.28 21.44
C ILE A 21 10.89 -44.97 21.76
N PRO A 22 11.01 -44.39 22.96
CA PRO A 22 10.69 -42.99 23.10
C PRO A 22 11.69 -42.28 22.20
N ALA A 23 11.27 -41.93 20.99
CA ALA A 23 11.86 -40.83 20.29
C ALA A 23 11.62 -39.65 21.23
N SER A 24 12.58 -39.38 22.10
CA SER A 24 12.76 -38.05 22.64
C SER A 24 13.14 -37.21 21.43
N ALA A 25 12.15 -36.91 20.59
CA ALA A 25 12.11 -35.64 19.93
C ALA A 25 12.21 -34.68 21.10
N ALA A 26 13.41 -34.13 21.30
CA ALA A 26 13.51 -32.87 21.98
C ALA A 26 12.65 -31.95 21.13
N THR A 27 11.36 -31.88 21.46
CA THR A 27 10.57 -30.71 21.21
C THR A 27 11.27 -29.65 22.01
N THR A 28 12.33 -29.09 21.44
CA THR A 28 12.61 -27.68 21.61
C THR A 28 11.39 -27.00 21.02
N SER A 29 10.27 -27.02 21.77
CA SER A 29 9.28 -25.98 21.66
C SER A 29 10.12 -24.72 21.73
N PRO A 30 10.17 -23.90 20.68
CA PRO A 30 10.79 -22.60 20.85
C PRO A 30 9.99 -22.00 22.00
N THR A 31 10.66 -21.78 23.13
CA THR A 31 10.18 -20.82 24.11
C THR A 31 10.29 -19.49 23.37
N THR A 32 9.29 -19.20 22.54
CA THR A 32 9.06 -17.86 22.04
C THR A 32 8.70 -17.08 23.28
N SER A 33 9.72 -16.49 23.92
CA SER A 33 9.50 -15.37 24.81
C SER A 33 8.67 -14.38 23.99
N ASN A 34 7.51 -13.97 24.49
CA ASN A 34 6.63 -13.01 23.80
C ASN A 34 7.40 -11.73 23.36
N GLU A 35 8.52 -11.46 24.03
CA GLU A 35 9.45 -10.37 23.74
C GLU A 35 9.99 -10.37 22.30
N THR A 36 10.22 -11.54 21.67
CA THR A 36 10.77 -11.57 20.29
C THR A 36 9.70 -11.49 19.20
N ALA A 37 8.42 -11.71 19.53
CA ALA A 37 7.34 -11.61 18.55
C ALA A 37 6.97 -10.15 18.25
N ASP A 38 7.00 -9.29 19.26
CA ASP A 38 6.75 -7.85 19.11
C ASP A 38 7.85 -7.17 18.27
N ASP A 39 9.12 -7.55 18.44
CA ASP A 39 10.25 -6.98 17.66
C ASP A 39 10.14 -7.23 16.14
N PHE A 40 9.51 -8.33 15.71
CA PHE A 40 9.24 -8.56 14.29
C PHE A 40 7.98 -7.84 13.80
N VAL A 41 6.99 -7.60 14.67
CA VAL A 41 5.78 -6.83 14.33
C VAL A 41 6.13 -5.36 14.13
N GLU A 42 7.05 -4.82 14.94
CA GLU A 42 7.59 -3.46 14.79
C GLU A 42 8.25 -3.24 13.42
N MET A 43 8.93 -4.26 12.88
CA MET A 43 9.52 -4.19 11.53
C MET A 43 8.49 -4.17 10.38
N PHE A 44 7.24 -4.53 10.65
CA PHE A 44 6.12 -4.50 9.70
C PHE A 44 5.02 -3.53 10.14
N GLU A 45 5.29 -2.63 11.11
CA GLU A 45 4.36 -1.57 11.47
C GLU A 45 4.05 -0.73 10.23
N ILE A 46 2.87 -0.98 9.67
CA ILE A 46 2.23 -0.12 8.70
C ILE A 46 2.12 1.21 9.42
N ALA A 47 2.82 2.23 8.94
CA ALA A 47 2.75 3.56 9.52
C ALA A 47 1.28 3.92 9.76
N ASN A 48 0.91 4.12 11.02
CA ASN A 48 -0.48 4.41 11.41
C ASN A 48 -0.84 5.80 10.90
N TYR A 49 -1.30 5.87 9.65
CA TYR A 49 -1.78 7.10 9.03
C TYR A 49 -3.15 7.42 9.59
N THR A 50 -3.28 8.60 10.20
CA THR A 50 -4.53 9.06 10.79
C THR A 50 -5.13 10.17 9.92
N ALA A 51 -6.39 10.51 10.14
CA ALA A 51 -7.01 11.65 9.46
C ALA A 51 -6.25 12.98 9.68
N ALA A 52 -5.54 13.13 10.81
CA ALA A 52 -4.72 14.31 11.09
C ALA A 52 -3.39 14.31 10.32
N ASN A 53 -2.86 13.13 10.00
CA ASN A 53 -1.62 12.95 9.23
C ASN A 53 -1.76 11.79 8.25
N PRO A 54 -2.52 11.98 7.15
CA PRO A 54 -2.76 10.94 6.18
C PRO A 54 -1.54 10.71 5.30
N TYR A 55 -1.41 9.50 4.74
CA TYR A 55 -0.49 9.24 3.65
C TYR A 55 -1.04 9.85 2.36
N ILE A 56 -0.19 10.58 1.63
CA ILE A 56 -0.57 11.24 0.38
C ILE A 56 0.42 10.83 -0.71
N LEU A 57 -0.02 9.96 -1.61
CA LEU A 57 0.72 9.59 -2.80
C LEU A 57 0.33 10.50 -3.95
N VAL A 58 1.29 11.22 -4.54
CA VAL A 58 1.04 12.15 -5.64
C VAL A 58 1.55 11.57 -6.95
N SER A 59 0.71 11.60 -8.00
CA SER A 59 1.06 11.18 -9.36
C SER A 59 0.52 12.19 -10.38
N GLY A 60 1.41 13.01 -10.93
CA GLY A 60 1.04 14.08 -11.86
C GLY A 60 0.02 15.05 -11.23
N ASN A 61 -1.16 15.16 -11.83
CA ASN A 61 -2.26 16.00 -11.34
C ASN A 61 -3.29 15.25 -10.48
N THR A 62 -2.93 14.07 -9.98
CA THR A 62 -3.76 13.23 -9.12
C THR A 62 -3.04 12.95 -7.81
N ALA A 63 -3.81 12.68 -6.75
CA ALA A 63 -3.25 12.21 -5.49
C ALA A 63 -4.18 11.20 -4.83
N THR A 64 -3.62 10.18 -4.20
CA THR A 64 -4.35 9.22 -3.37
C THR A 64 -4.07 9.55 -1.91
N VAL A 65 -5.14 9.77 -1.14
CA VAL A 65 -5.08 10.04 0.30
C VAL A 65 -5.51 8.77 1.03
N MET A 66 -4.66 8.25 1.91
CA MET A 66 -4.88 7.02 2.65
C MET A 66 -4.71 7.26 4.15
N PHE A 67 -5.66 6.78 4.95
CA PHE A 67 -5.60 6.81 6.41
C PHE A 67 -6.61 5.84 7.01
N SER A 68 -6.46 5.56 8.30
CA SER A 68 -7.41 4.77 9.09
C SER A 68 -8.01 5.61 10.22
N THR A 69 -9.18 5.20 10.70
CA THR A 69 -9.89 5.80 11.84
C THR A 69 -10.17 4.75 12.91
N ASP A 70 -10.31 5.19 14.17
CA ASP A 70 -10.56 4.29 15.31
C ASP A 70 -11.96 3.64 15.25
N GLU A 71 -12.89 4.27 14.53
CA GLU A 71 -14.25 3.79 14.31
C GLU A 71 -14.66 3.97 12.85
N ASN A 72 -15.70 3.26 12.43
CA ASN A 72 -16.25 3.40 11.09
C ASN A 72 -16.69 4.84 10.80
N ALA A 73 -16.21 5.39 9.69
CA ALA A 73 -16.52 6.73 9.27
C ALA A 73 -16.75 6.82 7.76
N LYS A 74 -17.48 7.86 7.36
CA LYS A 74 -17.49 8.36 5.98
C LYS A 74 -16.64 9.61 5.90
N VAL A 75 -16.13 9.89 4.71
CA VAL A 75 -15.12 10.91 4.49
C VAL A 75 -15.55 11.84 3.37
N SER A 76 -15.22 13.11 3.49
CA SER A 76 -15.24 14.03 2.36
C SER A 76 -13.99 14.89 2.31
N ILE A 77 -13.49 15.15 1.11
CA ILE A 77 -12.39 16.07 0.88
C ILE A 77 -12.90 17.19 -0.01
N ARG A 78 -12.76 18.44 0.45
CA ARG A 78 -13.19 19.63 -0.27
C ARG A 78 -12.06 20.63 -0.44
N GLY A 79 -11.90 21.14 -1.65
CA GLY A 79 -11.05 22.25 -2.00
C GLY A 79 -11.78 23.27 -2.87
N SER A 80 -11.03 24.21 -3.45
CA SER A 80 -11.58 25.22 -4.35
C SER A 80 -12.15 24.65 -5.66
N ALA A 81 -11.53 23.59 -6.19
CA ALA A 81 -11.93 22.94 -7.45
C ALA A 81 -12.16 21.42 -7.32
N THR A 82 -12.00 20.87 -6.11
CA THR A 82 -12.03 19.42 -5.85
C THR A 82 -13.08 19.12 -4.80
N TYR A 83 -13.91 18.12 -5.04
CA TYR A 83 -14.84 17.59 -4.06
C TYR A 83 -14.99 16.09 -4.27
N VAL A 84 -14.68 15.31 -3.23
CA VAL A 84 -14.82 13.86 -3.21
C VAL A 84 -15.48 13.49 -1.88
N LYS A 85 -16.39 12.52 -1.90
CA LYS A 85 -17.03 11.99 -0.70
C LYS A 85 -17.23 10.48 -0.81
N THR A 86 -17.13 9.76 0.29
CA THR A 86 -17.55 8.37 0.40
C THR A 86 -18.98 8.30 0.92
N THR A 87 -19.69 7.22 0.59
CA THR A 87 -21.02 6.93 1.14
C THR A 87 -20.96 5.93 2.28
N ASP A 88 -19.99 5.02 2.22
CA ASP A 88 -19.91 3.86 3.07
C ASP A 88 -19.06 4.16 4.31
N TYR A 89 -19.46 3.55 5.42
CA TYR A 89 -18.81 3.67 6.71
C TYR A 89 -17.75 2.58 6.83
N THR A 90 -16.48 2.98 6.87
CA THR A 90 -15.32 2.09 6.90
C THR A 90 -14.24 2.67 7.82
N MET A 91 -13.35 1.83 8.33
CA MET A 91 -12.19 2.28 9.12
C MET A 91 -11.06 2.76 8.21
N ASP A 92 -10.75 1.98 7.18
CA ASP A 92 -9.70 2.30 6.21
C ASP A 92 -10.25 3.13 5.06
N GLN A 93 -9.60 4.26 4.82
CA GLN A 93 -10.05 5.27 3.87
C GLN A 93 -9.02 5.43 2.77
N GLU A 94 -9.44 5.24 1.53
CA GLU A 94 -8.66 5.53 0.34
C GLU A 94 -9.46 6.42 -0.60
N LEU A 95 -8.97 7.64 -0.84
CA LEU A 95 -9.64 8.61 -1.70
C LEU A 95 -8.70 9.13 -2.78
N THR A 96 -9.09 8.96 -4.03
CA THR A 96 -8.39 9.55 -5.18
C THR A 96 -8.91 10.93 -5.49
N LEU A 97 -8.00 11.91 -5.48
CA LEU A 97 -8.22 13.29 -5.85
C LEU A 97 -7.72 13.52 -7.28
N ASN A 98 -8.58 14.13 -8.10
CA ASN A 98 -8.27 14.40 -9.50
C ASN A 98 -8.17 15.91 -9.76
N ARG A 99 -7.49 16.28 -10.85
CA ARG A 99 -7.41 17.66 -11.38
C ARG A 99 -6.80 18.67 -10.40
N LEU A 100 -5.79 18.22 -9.66
CA LEU A 100 -5.06 19.06 -8.72
C LEU A 100 -4.18 20.10 -9.45
N LYS A 101 -4.04 21.28 -8.85
CA LYS A 101 -3.07 22.31 -9.23
C LYS A 101 -1.71 22.04 -8.55
N GLU A 102 -0.70 22.86 -8.81
CA GLU A 102 0.64 22.74 -8.19
C GLU A 102 0.60 22.77 -6.66
N SER A 103 -0.31 23.56 -6.08
CA SER A 103 -0.56 23.59 -4.64
C SER A 103 -2.06 23.67 -4.37
N ASN A 104 -2.57 22.74 -3.55
CA ASN A 104 -3.98 22.65 -3.21
C ASN A 104 -4.12 22.59 -1.69
N GLN A 105 -4.85 23.55 -1.13
CA GLN A 105 -5.33 23.51 0.23
C GLN A 105 -6.71 22.86 0.23
N LEU A 106 -6.85 21.78 0.99
CA LEU A 106 -8.06 20.97 1.07
C LEU A 106 -8.46 20.80 2.53
N ILE A 107 -9.74 20.54 2.75
CA ILE A 107 -10.30 20.20 4.05
C ILE A 107 -10.80 18.76 3.95
N LEU A 108 -10.20 17.89 4.75
CA LEU A 108 -10.63 16.52 4.99
C LEU A 108 -11.63 16.54 6.15
N THR A 109 -12.87 16.12 5.93
CA THR A 109 -13.88 15.97 6.96
C THR A 109 -14.21 14.49 7.12
N VAL A 110 -14.05 13.99 8.35
CA VAL A 110 -14.41 12.63 8.77
C VAL A 110 -15.72 12.72 9.54
N THR A 111 -16.72 11.94 9.15
CA THR A 111 -18.01 11.86 9.84
C THR A 111 -18.24 10.44 10.32
N THR A 112 -18.33 10.26 11.63
CA THR A 112 -18.50 8.96 12.29
C THR A 112 -19.94 8.48 12.18
N GLU A 113 -20.21 7.20 12.46
CA GLU A 113 -21.57 6.65 12.46
C GLU A 113 -22.49 7.37 13.47
N ALA A 114 -21.94 7.87 14.57
CA ALA A 114 -22.64 8.69 15.55
C ALA A 114 -23.00 10.10 15.03
N GLY A 115 -22.57 10.47 13.82
CA GLY A 115 -22.83 11.76 13.18
C GLY A 115 -21.84 12.87 13.58
N VAL A 116 -20.84 12.56 14.39
CA VAL A 116 -19.80 13.53 14.78
C VAL A 116 -18.90 13.79 13.58
N SER A 117 -18.66 15.07 13.27
CA SER A 117 -17.83 15.46 12.13
C SER A 117 -16.60 16.26 12.58
N THR A 118 -15.41 15.76 12.24
CA THR A 118 -14.13 16.40 12.54
C THR A 118 -13.43 16.77 11.24
N SER A 119 -12.82 17.96 11.18
CA SER A 119 -12.19 18.47 9.96
C SER A 119 -10.70 18.74 10.16
N TYR A 120 -9.90 18.33 9.17
CA TYR A 120 -8.45 18.43 9.15
C TYR A 120 -7.99 19.18 7.89
N PRO A 121 -7.18 20.24 8.02
CA PRO A 121 -6.58 20.89 6.86
C PRO A 121 -5.46 20.00 6.29
N ILE A 122 -5.50 19.73 4.99
CA ILE A 122 -4.44 19.01 4.29
C ILE A 122 -3.94 19.83 3.10
N THR A 123 -2.64 19.71 2.80
CA THR A 123 -2.02 20.39 1.65
C THR A 123 -1.43 19.36 0.72
N VAL A 124 -1.84 19.39 -0.55
CA VAL A 124 -1.31 18.51 -1.60
C VAL A 124 -0.53 19.34 -2.61
N LYS A 125 0.76 19.07 -2.73
CA LYS A 125 1.65 19.67 -3.73
C LYS A 125 1.84 18.69 -4.87
N THR A 126 1.60 19.13 -6.10
CA THR A 126 1.85 18.33 -7.30
C THR A 126 3.10 18.81 -8.01
N GLU A 127 3.65 17.95 -8.87
CA GLU A 127 4.76 18.37 -9.72
C GLU A 127 4.32 19.49 -10.68
N PRO A 128 5.17 20.51 -10.89
CA PRO A 128 4.88 21.55 -11.87
C PRO A 128 4.74 20.93 -13.25
N LYS A 129 3.78 21.43 -14.03
CA LYS A 129 3.62 20.97 -15.42
C LYS A 129 4.94 21.22 -16.16
N PRO A 130 5.44 20.26 -16.96
CA PRO A 130 6.63 20.48 -17.75
C PRO A 130 6.41 21.69 -18.65
N LYS A 131 7.23 22.73 -18.48
CA LYS A 131 7.22 23.89 -19.36
C LYS A 131 7.60 23.38 -20.76
N HIS A 132 6.77 23.68 -21.76
CA HIS A 132 7.06 23.34 -23.14
C HIS A 132 8.39 24.00 -23.52
N GLN A 133 9.44 23.20 -23.69
CA GLN A 133 10.72 23.69 -24.19
C GLN A 133 10.52 23.89 -25.69
N VAL A 134 10.28 25.13 -26.11
CA VAL A 134 10.38 25.48 -27.52
C VAL A 134 11.83 25.29 -27.93
N LEU A 135 12.09 24.34 -28.83
CA LEU A 135 13.40 24.25 -29.49
C LEU A 135 13.69 25.62 -30.11
N PRO A 136 14.88 26.20 -29.91
CA PRO A 136 15.26 27.41 -30.61
C PRO A 136 15.16 27.13 -32.11
N LYS A 137 14.26 27.85 -32.78
CA LYS A 137 14.15 27.85 -34.23
C LYS A 137 15.48 28.37 -34.76
N ILE A 138 16.36 27.46 -35.19
CA ILE A 138 17.55 27.82 -35.93
C ILE A 138 17.01 28.50 -37.19
N ALA A 139 17.15 29.83 -37.27
CA ALA A 139 16.84 30.54 -38.48
C ALA A 139 17.81 30.02 -39.53
N GLU A 140 17.30 29.26 -40.51
CA GLU A 140 18.05 28.92 -41.70
C GLU A 140 18.40 30.23 -42.41
N THR A 141 19.60 30.75 -42.14
CA THR A 141 20.19 31.82 -42.93
C THR A 141 20.49 31.23 -44.30
N SER A 142 19.51 31.33 -45.20
CA SER A 142 19.74 31.10 -46.63
C SER A 142 20.81 32.08 -47.08
N LEU A 143 22.03 31.59 -47.34
CA LEU A 143 23.08 32.31 -48.03
C LEU A 143 22.57 32.61 -49.45
N SER A 144 21.95 33.77 -49.63
CA SER A 144 21.60 34.28 -50.95
C SER A 144 22.89 34.52 -51.72
N SER A 145 23.19 33.62 -52.65
CA SER A 145 24.26 33.82 -53.63
C SER A 145 23.80 34.93 -54.59
N SER A 146 24.29 36.14 -54.35
CA SER A 146 24.14 37.25 -55.29
C SER A 146 24.96 36.97 -56.54
N ARG A 147 24.34 36.34 -57.54
CA ARG A 147 24.91 36.22 -58.88
C ARG A 147 24.56 37.51 -59.64
N ARG A 148 25.49 38.46 -59.64
CA ARG A 148 25.48 39.56 -60.62
C ARG A 148 25.51 38.94 -62.02
N ILE A 149 24.47 39.21 -62.81
CA ILE A 149 24.48 39.04 -64.25
C ILE A 149 24.63 40.44 -64.80
N ASP A 150 25.86 40.80 -65.20
CA ASP A 150 26.11 41.93 -66.08
C ASP A 150 26.04 41.38 -67.52
N SER A 151 25.09 41.86 -68.32
CA SER A 151 25.11 41.87 -69.79
C SER A 151 24.10 42.88 -70.30
#